data_AF-A0AAV4YT14-F1
#
_entry.id   AF-A0AAV4YT14-F1
#
_cell.length_a   1.000
_cell.length_b   1.000
_cell.length_c   1.000
_cell.angle_alpha   90.00
_cell.angle_beta   90.00
_cell.angle_gamma   90.00
#
_symmetry.space_group_name_H-M   'P 1'
#
loop_
_entity.id
_entity.type
_entity.pdbx_description
1 polymer ?
#
loop_
_entity_poly.entity_id
_entity_poly.type
_entity_poly.pdbx_seq_one_letter_code
_entity_poly.pdbx_strand_id
1 'polypeptide(L)'
;MFVYGGVLFICDDYADHGIVNNTAYYVPVLGAQSKVYTKHYGPAARQFELANQGPQEVFSYIVKDKYNMVDTCTEFSMLPINLMPNAVVKSTNA
;
A
#
# COMPACT_ATOMS: atom_id res chain seq x y z
N MET A 1 -4.49 14.69 -12.16
CA MET A 1 -5.44 14.37 -11.07
C MET A 1 -6.06 15.65 -10.52
N PHE A 2 -7.35 15.68 -10.21
CA PHE A 2 -8.02 16.86 -9.61
C PHE A 2 -9.22 16.45 -8.74
N VAL A 3 -9.67 17.33 -7.84
CA VAL A 3 -10.83 17.10 -6.96
C VAL A 3 -11.97 18.03 -7.36
N TYR A 4 -13.18 17.49 -7.54
CA TYR A 4 -14.39 18.26 -7.81
C TYR A 4 -15.60 17.61 -7.13
N GLY A 5 -16.42 18.41 -6.45
CA GLY A 5 -17.65 17.92 -5.81
C GLY A 5 -17.44 16.80 -4.78
N GLY A 6 -16.29 16.75 -4.10
CA GLY A 6 -15.96 15.69 -3.15
C GLY A 6 -15.53 14.37 -3.80
N VAL A 7 -15.21 14.37 -5.09
CA VAL A 7 -14.67 13.21 -5.82
C VAL A 7 -13.28 13.54 -6.35
N LEU A 8 -12.32 12.65 -6.12
CA LEU A 8 -11.00 12.67 -6.73
C LEU A 8 -11.04 11.94 -8.06
N PHE A 9 -10.63 12.64 -9.11
CA PHE A 9 -10.52 12.13 -10.46
C PHE A 9 -9.06 11.79 -10.75
N ILE A 10 -8.81 10.52 -11.03
CA ILE A 10 -7.49 9.97 -11.36
C ILE A 10 -7.54 9.49 -12.81
N CYS A 11 -6.89 10.23 -13.68
CA CYS A 11 -6.55 9.84 -15.03
C CYS A 11 -5.07 10.20 -15.18
N ASP A 12 -4.29 9.26 -15.70
CA ASP A 12 -2.86 9.43 -15.83
C ASP A 12 -2.35 8.74 -17.10
N ASP A 13 -1.42 9.40 -17.79
CA ASP A 13 -0.77 8.90 -18.99
C ASP A 13 0.60 8.26 -18.67
N TYR A 14 1.07 8.39 -17.42
CA TYR A 14 2.33 7.80 -16.96
C TYR A 14 2.12 6.38 -16.43
N ALA A 15 2.63 5.39 -17.16
CA ALA A 15 2.51 3.97 -16.81
C ALA A 15 3.08 3.61 -15.42
N ASP A 16 4.09 4.35 -14.94
CA ASP A 16 4.73 4.12 -13.65
C ASP A 16 3.81 4.40 -12.44
N HIS A 17 2.72 5.15 -12.65
CA HIS A 17 1.76 5.45 -11.60
C HIS A 17 0.74 4.32 -11.38
N GLY A 18 0.85 3.21 -12.10
CA GLY A 18 -0.02 2.03 -11.95
C GLY A 18 -1.45 2.25 -12.44
N ILE A 19 -1.70 3.34 -13.16
CA ILE A 19 -2.96 3.61 -13.86
C ILE A 19 -2.82 3.05 -15.27
N VAL A 20 -3.76 2.19 -15.67
CA VAL A 20 -3.74 1.57 -17.00
C VAL A 20 -4.11 2.63 -18.04
N ASN A 21 -3.43 2.62 -19.20
CA ASN A 21 -3.76 3.53 -20.31
C ASN A 21 -5.25 3.46 -20.66
N ASN A 22 -5.82 4.62 -21.03
CA ASN A 22 -7.24 4.79 -21.33
C ASN A 22 -8.20 4.44 -20.17
N THR A 23 -7.70 4.41 -18.93
CA THR A 23 -8.55 4.21 -17.74
C THR A 23 -8.57 5.44 -16.85
N ALA A 24 -9.75 5.71 -16.30
CA ALA A 24 -9.95 6.73 -15.28
C ALA A 24 -10.61 6.09 -14.04
N TYR A 25 -10.19 6.55 -12.87
CA TYR A 25 -10.76 6.16 -11.58
C TYR A 25 -11.43 7.35 -10.91
N TYR A 26 -12.60 7.10 -10.34
CA TYR A 26 -13.36 8.05 -9.53
C TYR A 26 -13.36 7.54 -8.09
N VAL A 27 -12.78 8.32 -7.20
CA VAL A 27 -12.60 7.95 -5.80
C VAL A 27 -13.27 9.01 -4.93
N PRO A 28 -14.30 8.68 -4.14
CA PRO A 28 -14.90 9.65 -3.25
C PRO A 28 -13.89 10.11 -2.21
N VAL A 29 -13.83 11.41 -1.97
CA VAL A 29 -13.00 11.98 -0.90
C VAL A 29 -13.72 11.73 0.41
N LEU A 30 -13.20 10.80 1.19
CA LEU A 30 -13.76 10.41 2.47
C LEU A 30 -13.07 11.18 3.61
N GLY A 31 -13.81 11.46 4.68
CA GLY A 31 -13.24 12.09 5.87
C GLY A 31 -12.13 11.24 6.48
N ALA A 32 -11.12 11.87 7.07
CA ALA A 32 -9.95 11.19 7.65
C ALA A 32 -10.32 10.12 8.70
N GLN A 33 -11.46 10.28 9.37
CA GLN A 33 -11.96 9.33 10.39
C GLN A 33 -12.80 8.17 9.83
N SER A 34 -13.07 8.15 8.51
CA SER A 34 -13.92 7.12 7.88
C SER A 34 -13.31 5.71 7.90
N LYS A 35 -11.97 5.61 8.02
CA LYS A 35 -11.20 4.35 8.02
C LYS A 35 -11.47 3.43 6.81
N VAL A 36 -12.05 3.95 5.72
CA VAL A 36 -12.40 3.14 4.54
C VAL A 36 -11.15 2.63 3.81
N TYR A 37 -10.15 3.49 3.65
CA TYR A 37 -8.83 3.10 3.19
C TYR A 37 -7.97 2.82 4.42
N THR A 38 -7.64 1.55 4.64
CA THR A 38 -6.84 1.10 5.79
C THR A 38 -5.68 0.22 5.31
N LYS A 39 -4.75 -0.08 6.21
CA LYS A 39 -3.61 -0.97 5.98
C LYS A 39 -3.56 -2.05 7.05
N HIS A 40 -3.35 -3.29 6.64
CA HIS A 40 -3.09 -4.40 7.53
C HIS A 40 -1.63 -4.80 7.40
N TYR A 41 -0.99 -5.06 8.55
CA TYR A 41 0.37 -5.55 8.58
C TYR A 41 0.38 -7.07 8.79
N GLY A 42 1.30 -7.75 8.13
CA GLY A 42 1.56 -9.17 8.31
C GLY A 42 2.87 -9.41 9.07
N PRO A 43 3.17 -10.66 9.43
CA PRO A 43 4.51 -11.03 9.87
C PRO A 43 5.45 -10.87 8.67
N ALA A 44 6.38 -9.92 8.74
CA ALA A 44 7.27 -9.61 7.61
C ALA A 44 8.68 -10.18 7.76
N ALA A 45 9.05 -10.61 8.97
CA ALA A 45 10.44 -11.00 9.22
C ALA A 45 10.73 -12.42 8.71
N ARG A 46 11.76 -12.56 7.88
CA ARG A 46 12.33 -13.87 7.49
C ARG A 46 12.91 -14.63 8.68
N GLN A 47 13.34 -13.91 9.71
CA GLN A 47 13.77 -14.50 10.97
C GLN A 47 12.55 -14.89 11.81
N PHE A 48 12.42 -16.20 12.08
CA PHE A 48 11.33 -16.79 12.84
C PHE A 48 11.12 -16.13 14.22
N GLU A 49 12.20 -15.74 14.89
CA GLU A 49 12.14 -15.08 16.20
C GLU A 49 11.47 -13.70 16.13
N LEU A 50 11.71 -12.96 15.04
CA LEU A 50 11.10 -11.65 14.79
C LEU A 50 9.67 -11.80 14.24
N ALA A 51 9.39 -12.86 13.48
CA ALA A 51 8.05 -13.15 12.97
C ALA A 51 7.03 -13.39 14.10
N ASN A 52 7.50 -13.87 15.26
CA ASN A 52 6.66 -14.10 16.45
C ASN A 52 6.34 -12.83 17.26
N GLN A 53 6.92 -11.68 16.92
CA GLN A 53 6.63 -10.41 17.61
C GLN A 53 5.26 -9.80 17.23
N GLY A 54 4.48 -10.49 16.39
CA GLY A 54 3.18 -10.03 15.90
C GLY A 54 3.30 -9.01 14.76
N PRO A 55 2.17 -8.58 14.17
CA PRO A 55 2.18 -7.63 13.06
C PRO A 55 2.83 -6.28 13.41
N GLN A 56 3.78 -5.84 12.59
CA GLN A 56 4.42 -4.52 12.71
C GLN A 56 4.53 -3.86 11.34
N GLU A 57 4.59 -2.52 11.34
CA GLU A 57 4.74 -1.74 10.10
C GLU A 57 6.06 -2.04 9.41
N VAL A 58 7.13 -2.22 10.18
CA VAL A 58 8.48 -2.50 9.70
C VAL A 58 9.20 -3.36 10.74
N PHE A 59 10.01 -4.32 10.29
CA PHE A 59 10.95 -5.07 11.10
C PHE A 59 12.37 -4.71 10.65
N SER A 60 13.19 -4.22 11.58
CA SER A 60 14.60 -3.93 11.31
C SER A 60 15.49 -4.77 12.22
N TYR A 61 16.47 -5.45 11.64
CA TYR A 61 17.36 -6.33 12.38
C TYR A 61 18.73 -6.43 11.72
N ILE A 62 19.71 -6.83 12.52
CA ILE A 62 21.09 -6.99 12.08
C ILE A 62 21.34 -8.46 11.76
N VAL A 63 21.89 -8.72 10.59
CA VAL A 63 22.40 -10.04 10.19
C VAL A 63 23.91 -9.98 10.05
N LYS A 64 24.55 -11.10 10.38
CA LYS A 64 25.98 -11.30 10.16
C LYS A 64 26.18 -12.37 9.11
N ASP A 65 27.04 -12.10 8.14
CA ASP A 65 27.41 -13.09 7.14
C ASP A 65 28.47 -14.08 7.67
N LYS A 66 28.92 -15.00 6.80
CA LYS A 66 29.94 -16.02 7.14
C LYS A 66 31.32 -15.43 7.49
N TYR A 67 31.55 -14.15 7.21
CA TYR A 67 32.81 -13.44 7.47
C TYR A 67 32.68 -12.44 8.64
N ASN A 68 31.59 -12.51 9.43
CA ASN A 68 31.25 -11.55 10.49
C ASN A 68 31.02 -10.11 9.99
N MET A 69 30.75 -9.92 8.69
CA MET A 69 30.32 -8.61 8.20
C MET A 69 28.89 -8.35 8.66
N VAL A 70 28.66 -7.13 9.10
CA VAL A 70 27.39 -6.68 9.67
C VAL A 70 26.56 -6.04 8.56
N ASP A 71 25.34 -6.53 8.37
CA ASP A 71 24.36 -5.94 7.47
C ASP A 71 23.05 -5.63 8.22
N THR A 72 22.35 -4.59 7.79
CA THR A 72 21.09 -4.16 8.38
C THR A 72 19.96 -4.46 7.40
N CYS A 73 19.09 -5.39 7.78
CA CYS A 73 17.90 -5.72 7.00
C CYS A 73 16.70 -4.97 7.54
N THR A 74 15.87 -4.46 6.62
CA THR A 74 14.57 -3.86 6.93
C THR A 74 13.53 -4.51 6.05
N GLU A 75 12.52 -5.11 6.66
CA GLU A 75 11.46 -5.85 5.99
C GLU A 75 10.09 -5.31 6.41
N PHE A 76 9.12 -5.33 5.49
CA PHE A 76 7.74 -4.96 5.78
C PHE A 76 6.76 -5.86 5.02
N SER A 77 5.58 -6.06 5.59
CA SER A 77 4.51 -6.84 5.00
C SER A 77 3.23 -6.06 5.23
N MET A 78 2.74 -5.39 4.18
CA MET A 78 1.59 -4.51 4.26
C MET A 78 0.61 -4.84 3.14
N LEU A 79 -0.66 -5.01 3.51
CA LEU A 79 -1.78 -5.12 2.59
C LEU A 79 -2.67 -3.87 2.71
N PRO A 80 -2.72 -3.00 1.69
CA PRO A 80 -3.71 -1.93 1.64
C PRO A 80 -5.10 -2.53 1.40
N ILE A 81 -6.10 -2.05 2.14
CA ILE A 81 -7.48 -2.52 2.06
C ILE A 81 -8.41 -1.33 1.80
N ASN A 82 -9.32 -1.52 0.85
CA ASN A 82 -10.49 -0.67 0.66
C ASN A 82 -11.73 -1.38 1.21
N LEU A 83 -12.26 -0.89 2.33
CA LEU A 83 -13.47 -1.43 2.98
C LEU A 83 -14.77 -1.05 2.25
N MET A 84 -14.69 -0.16 1.26
CA MET A 84 -15.81 0.24 0.41
C MET A 84 -15.41 0.15 -1.08
N PRO A 85 -15.12 -1.05 -1.60
CA PRO A 85 -14.65 -1.23 -2.97
C PRO A 85 -15.65 -0.70 -4.01
N ASN A 86 -16.95 -0.83 -3.72
CA ASN A 86 -18.04 -0.41 -4.61
C ASN A 86 -18.13 1.11 -4.82
N ALA A 87 -17.48 1.91 -3.97
CA ALA A 87 -17.49 3.36 -4.10
C ALA A 87 -16.45 3.88 -5.10
N VAL A 88 -15.49 3.03 -5.48
CA VAL A 88 -14.49 3.36 -6.51
C VAL A 88 -15.04 2.92 -7.85
N VAL A 89 -15.18 3.87 -8.77
CA VAL A 89 -15.64 3.58 -10.14
C VAL A 89 -14.44 3.60 -11.06
N LYS A 90 -14.31 2.57 -11.89
CA LYS A 90 -13.37 2.52 -13.01
C LYS A 90 -14.13 2.77 -14.31
N SER A 91 -13.64 3.68 -15.14
CA SER A 91 -14.10 3.88 -16.51
C SER A 91 -12.94 3.60 -17.46
N THR A 92 -13.23 2.90 -18.54
CA THR A 92 -12.29 2.66 -19.62
C THR A 92 -12.90 3.23 -20.89
N ASN A 93 -12.16 4.05 -21.63
CA ASN A 93 -12.62 4.48 -22.95
C ASN A 93 -12.66 3.27 -23.89
N ALA A 94 -13.81 3.09 -24.56
CA ALA A 94 -14.03 2.04 -25.55
C ALA A 94 -13.29 2.32 -26.88
#